data_AF-A0A7V6MV05-F1
#
_entry.id   AF-A0A7V6MV05-F1
#
_cell.length_a   1.000
_cell.length_b   1.000
_cell.length_c   1.000
_cell.angle_alpha   90.00
_cell.angle_beta   90.00
_cell.angle_gamma   90.00
#
_symmetry.space_group_name_H-M   'P 1'
#
loop_
_entity.id
_entity.type
_entity.pdbx_description
1 polymer ?
#
loop_
_entity_poly.entity_id
_entity_poly.type
_entity_poly.pdbx_seq_one_letter_code
_entity_poly.pdbx_strand_id
1 'polypeptide(L)'
;IIKTFKESFWALLMPFVIIGSIMSGVVSPTEAGVIAVIYGLIVGGIVYKELNWDDVKGAMRDTAKTSGKIFIIVGTAALFTKLLTTAGFHIFVKDLLLSISTNPTVILLITLLIILLVTTFMEVNATITLLMPVLYPVIQAVGIDPTLFCVLVVICCGVGLVTPPVGMCLYVACDLAKLDMGSATKALLPFILATIICIIILIIFPGLILWPASLI
;
A
#
# COMPACT_ATOMS: atom_id res chain seq x y z
N ILE A 1 9.06 -32.86 -10.86
CA ILE A 1 9.21 -31.46 -11.31
C ILE A 1 8.25 -31.11 -12.45
N ILE A 2 8.41 -31.65 -13.68
CA ILE A 2 7.52 -31.29 -14.83
C ILE A 2 6.03 -31.63 -14.60
N LYS A 3 5.74 -32.76 -13.93
CA LYS A 3 4.37 -33.16 -13.57
C LYS A 3 3.74 -32.19 -12.56
N THR A 4 4.45 -31.89 -11.48
CA THR A 4 4.06 -30.92 -10.45
C THR A 4 3.87 -29.50 -11.01
N PHE A 5 4.70 -29.10 -11.97
CA PHE A 5 4.56 -27.82 -12.66
C PHE A 5 3.27 -27.76 -13.50
N LYS A 6 2.94 -28.83 -14.23
CA LYS A 6 1.68 -28.94 -14.96
C LYS A 6 0.46 -28.93 -14.03
N GLU A 7 0.56 -29.60 -12.89
CA GLU A 7 -0.50 -29.61 -11.87
C GLU A 7 -0.67 -28.22 -11.22
N SER A 8 0.41 -27.49 -10.95
CA SER A 8 0.35 -26.15 -10.31
C SER A 8 0.16 -24.99 -11.30
N PHE A 9 0.09 -25.28 -12.61
CA PHE A 9 0.08 -24.26 -13.66
C PHE A 9 -1.06 -23.24 -13.48
N TRP A 10 -2.25 -23.71 -13.14
CA TRP A 10 -3.43 -22.87 -12.93
C TRP A 10 -3.32 -22.01 -11.67
N ALA A 11 -2.72 -22.51 -10.59
CA ALA A 11 -2.44 -21.69 -9.42
C ALA A 11 -1.41 -20.58 -9.72
N LEU A 12 -0.36 -20.90 -10.49
CA LEU A 12 0.69 -19.95 -10.88
C LEU A 12 0.21 -18.86 -11.86
N LEU A 13 -0.90 -19.09 -12.56
CA LEU A 13 -1.47 -18.09 -13.47
C LEU A 13 -2.17 -16.95 -12.71
N MET A 14 -2.59 -17.17 -11.46
CA MET A 14 -3.38 -16.20 -10.69
C MET A 14 -2.70 -14.82 -10.53
N PRO A 15 -1.41 -14.71 -10.15
CA PRO A 15 -0.74 -13.42 -10.09
C PRO A 15 -0.71 -12.68 -11.44
N PHE A 16 -0.55 -13.41 -12.56
CA PHE A 16 -0.56 -12.81 -13.90
C PHE A 16 -1.94 -12.29 -14.29
N VAL A 17 -3.01 -13.00 -13.91
CA VAL A 17 -4.39 -12.54 -14.12
C VAL A 17 -4.64 -11.25 -13.34
N ILE A 18 -4.24 -11.22 -12.06
CA ILE A 18 -4.43 -10.05 -11.19
C ILE A 18 -3.61 -8.87 -11.73
N ILE A 19 -2.30 -9.03 -11.90
CA ILE A 19 -1.41 -7.96 -12.36
C ILE A 19 -1.79 -7.50 -13.77
N GLY A 20 -2.06 -8.42 -14.70
CA GLY A 20 -2.47 -8.09 -16.06
C GLY A 20 -3.79 -7.33 -16.11
N SER A 21 -4.75 -7.68 -15.26
CA SER A 21 -6.03 -6.97 -15.17
C SER A 21 -5.87 -5.53 -14.66
N ILE A 22 -4.98 -5.32 -13.69
CA ILE A 22 -4.67 -3.99 -13.16
C ILE A 22 -3.87 -3.17 -14.18
N MET A 23 -2.82 -3.72 -14.77
CA MET A 23 -1.94 -3.01 -15.70
C MET A 23 -2.61 -2.67 -17.03
N SER A 24 -3.61 -3.46 -17.46
CA SER A 24 -4.42 -3.13 -18.63
C SER A 24 -5.38 -1.96 -18.40
N GLY A 25 -5.55 -1.49 -17.16
CA GLY A 25 -6.44 -0.39 -16.79
C GLY A 25 -7.93 -0.75 -16.87
N VAL A 26 -8.28 -2.01 -17.13
CA VAL A 26 -9.67 -2.47 -17.25
C VAL A 26 -10.35 -2.52 -15.88
N VAL A 27 -9.59 -2.85 -14.84
CA VAL A 27 -10.08 -2.98 -13.46
C VAL A 27 -9.12 -2.32 -12.48
N SER A 28 -9.66 -1.77 -11.39
CA SER A 28 -8.85 -1.28 -10.29
C SER A 28 -8.44 -2.43 -9.35
N PRO A 29 -7.54 -2.18 -8.38
CA PRO A 29 -7.09 -3.22 -7.45
C PRO A 29 -8.23 -3.87 -6.66
N THR A 30 -9.31 -3.16 -6.37
CA THR A 30 -10.47 -3.70 -5.66
C THR A 30 -11.26 -4.69 -6.52
N GLU A 31 -11.50 -4.38 -7.80
CA GLU A 31 -12.19 -5.32 -8.70
C GLU A 31 -11.28 -6.49 -9.11
N ALA A 32 -9.97 -6.26 -9.20
CA ALA A 32 -9.00 -7.34 -9.41
C ALA A 32 -9.06 -8.40 -8.29
N GLY A 33 -9.38 -7.98 -7.05
CA GLY A 33 -9.67 -8.89 -5.95
C GLY A 33 -10.90 -9.77 -6.20
N VAL A 34 -11.97 -9.23 -6.79
CA VAL A 34 -13.17 -10.01 -7.17
C VAL A 34 -12.82 -11.03 -8.26
N ILE A 35 -12.02 -10.62 -9.25
CA ILE A 35 -11.51 -11.53 -10.28
C ILE A 35 -10.70 -12.66 -9.64
N ALA A 36 -9.83 -12.36 -8.67
CA ALA A 36 -9.05 -13.38 -7.96
C ALA A 36 -9.94 -14.40 -7.23
N VAL A 37 -11.03 -13.95 -6.59
CA VAL A 37 -12.00 -14.84 -5.93
C VAL A 37 -12.70 -15.74 -6.94
N ILE A 38 -13.23 -15.17 -8.03
CA ILE A 38 -13.89 -15.94 -9.09
C ILE A 38 -12.93 -16.96 -9.69
N TYR A 39 -11.70 -16.54 -9.98
CA TYR A 39 -10.64 -17.41 -10.49
C TYR A 39 -10.33 -18.55 -9.51
N GLY A 40 -10.19 -18.25 -8.22
CA GLY A 40 -9.96 -19.23 -7.17
C GLY A 40 -11.09 -20.26 -7.05
N LEU A 41 -12.35 -19.82 -7.15
CA LEU A 41 -13.52 -20.72 -7.14
C LEU A 41 -13.55 -21.65 -8.36
N ILE A 42 -13.24 -21.12 -9.56
CA ILE A 42 -13.19 -21.90 -10.79
C ILE A 42 -12.05 -22.92 -10.73
N VAL A 43 -10.84 -22.49 -10.37
CA VAL A 43 -9.67 -23.37 -10.35
C VAL A 43 -9.78 -24.39 -9.23
N GLY A 44 -10.14 -23.98 -8.01
CA GLY A 44 -10.31 -24.89 -6.88
C GLY A 44 -11.48 -25.88 -7.05
N GLY A 45 -12.61 -25.41 -7.58
CA GLY A 45 -13.82 -26.21 -7.72
C GLY A 45 -13.89 -27.06 -8.99
N ILE A 46 -13.51 -26.51 -10.15
CA ILE A 46 -13.68 -27.19 -11.45
C ILE A 46 -12.39 -27.88 -11.91
N VAL A 47 -11.23 -27.21 -11.73
CA VAL A 47 -9.95 -27.71 -12.24
C VAL A 47 -9.34 -28.72 -11.28
N TYR A 48 -9.14 -28.34 -10.02
CA TYR A 48 -8.60 -29.21 -8.98
C TYR A 48 -9.66 -30.12 -8.36
N LYS A 49 -10.93 -29.68 -8.34
CA LYS A 49 -12.06 -30.43 -7.75
C LYS A 49 -11.84 -30.77 -6.28
N GLU A 50 -11.11 -29.91 -5.58
CA GLU A 50 -10.80 -30.05 -4.15
C GLU A 50 -11.72 -29.18 -3.29
N LEU A 51 -12.42 -28.21 -3.90
CA LEU A 51 -13.24 -27.23 -3.20
C LEU A 51 -14.72 -27.64 -3.16
N ASN A 52 -15.24 -27.92 -1.97
CA ASN A 52 -16.66 -28.19 -1.75
C ASN A 52 -17.40 -26.95 -1.22
N TRP A 53 -18.74 -27.01 -1.23
CA TRP A 53 -19.57 -25.88 -0.79
C TRP A 53 -19.36 -25.51 0.69
N ASP A 54 -19.03 -26.48 1.54
CA ASP A 54 -18.75 -26.22 2.94
C ASP A 54 -17.38 -25.55 3.15
N ASP A 55 -16.40 -25.80 2.27
CA ASP A 55 -15.12 -25.08 2.26
C ASP A 55 -15.33 -23.61 1.88
N VAL A 56 -16.20 -23.35 0.89
CA VAL A 56 -16.57 -21.99 0.49
C VAL A 56 -17.26 -21.24 1.64
N LYS A 57 -18.23 -21.87 2.31
CA LYS A 57 -18.87 -21.27 3.50
C LYS A 57 -17.85 -21.01 4.63
N GLY A 58 -16.92 -21.95 4.85
CA GLY A 58 -15.83 -21.80 5.80
C GLY A 58 -14.98 -20.57 5.48
N ALA A 59 -14.52 -20.47 4.24
CA ALA A 59 -13.74 -19.34 3.75
C ALA A 59 -14.49 -18.00 3.87
N MET A 60 -15.79 -17.96 3.55
CA MET A 60 -16.61 -16.76 3.73
C MET A 60 -16.72 -16.36 5.21
N ARG A 61 -16.94 -17.33 6.10
CA ARG A 61 -17.03 -17.07 7.55
C ARG A 61 -15.72 -16.55 8.12
N ASP A 62 -14.60 -17.13 7.72
CA ASP A 62 -13.28 -16.70 8.20
C ASP A 62 -12.89 -15.34 7.63
N THR A 63 -13.18 -15.10 6.34
CA THR A 63 -13.03 -13.78 5.71
C THR A 63 -13.86 -12.72 6.42
N ALA A 64 -15.13 -13.02 6.77
CA ALA A 64 -15.99 -12.09 7.49
C ALA A 64 -15.45 -11.75 8.88
N LYS A 65 -14.93 -12.75 9.63
CA LYS A 65 -14.31 -12.53 10.94
C LYS A 65 -13.05 -11.67 10.85
N THR A 66 -12.13 -12.01 9.95
CA THR A 66 -10.87 -11.26 9.77
C THR A 66 -11.17 -9.85 9.29
N SER A 67 -12.04 -9.68 8.30
CA SER A 67 -12.47 -8.36 7.82
C SER A 67 -13.15 -7.54 8.91
N GLY A 68 -14.00 -8.15 9.74
CA GLY A 68 -14.65 -7.47 10.85
C GLY A 68 -13.66 -6.90 11.86
N LYS A 69 -12.62 -7.67 12.24
CA LYS A 69 -11.55 -7.16 13.10
C LYS A 69 -10.82 -5.97 12.46
N ILE A 70 -10.48 -6.09 11.17
CA ILE A 70 -9.78 -5.05 10.42
C ILE A 70 -10.62 -3.78 10.35
N PHE A 71 -11.91 -3.89 10.06
CA PHE A 71 -12.80 -2.73 9.96
C PHE A 71 -12.99 -1.96 11.27
N ILE A 72 -12.87 -2.61 12.43
CA ILE A 72 -12.88 -1.91 13.72
C ILE A 72 -11.64 -1.00 13.85
N ILE A 73 -10.47 -1.49 13.43
CA ILE A 73 -9.22 -0.72 13.44
C ILE A 73 -9.31 0.43 12.43
N VAL A 74 -9.76 0.13 11.20
CA VAL A 74 -9.96 1.13 10.14
C VAL A 74 -10.96 2.21 10.58
N GLY A 75 -12.08 1.83 11.19
CA GLY A 75 -13.10 2.78 11.66
C GLY A 75 -12.57 3.74 12.72
N THR A 76 -11.75 3.24 13.64
CA THR A 76 -11.09 4.09 14.65
C THR A 76 -10.05 5.02 14.01
N ALA A 77 -9.26 4.51 13.05
CA ALA A 77 -8.31 5.32 12.28
C ALA A 77 -9.00 6.38 11.41
N ALA A 78 -10.20 6.11 10.89
CA ALA A 78 -11.01 7.07 10.14
C ALA A 78 -11.50 8.23 11.02
N LEU A 79 -11.88 7.96 12.28
CA LEU A 79 -12.21 9.02 13.24
C LEU A 79 -10.99 9.90 13.54
N PHE A 80 -9.81 9.30 13.74
CA PHE A 80 -8.56 10.03 13.92
C PHE A 80 -8.20 10.90 12.70
N THR A 81 -8.35 10.34 11.50
CA THR A 81 -8.21 11.09 10.23
C THR A 81 -9.13 12.30 10.20
N LYS A 82 -10.41 12.14 10.57
CA LYS A 82 -11.39 13.23 10.58
C LYS A 82 -11.02 14.31 11.60
N LEU A 83 -10.51 13.92 12.77
CA LEU A 83 -10.01 14.84 13.78
C LEU A 83 -8.84 15.67 13.24
N LEU A 84 -7.82 15.03 12.65
CA LEU A 84 -6.68 15.73 12.04
C LEU A 84 -7.12 16.69 10.93
N THR A 85 -8.05 16.25 10.09
CA THR A 85 -8.60 17.09 9.00
C THR A 85 -9.27 18.34 9.57
N THR A 86 -10.12 18.17 10.58
CA THR A 86 -10.91 19.25 11.20
C THR A 86 -10.03 20.19 12.03
N ALA A 87 -8.94 19.68 12.60
CA ALA A 87 -7.93 20.47 13.30
C ALA A 87 -7.03 21.31 12.36
N GLY A 88 -7.22 21.22 11.04
CA GLY A 88 -6.41 21.96 10.07
C GLY A 88 -4.99 21.41 9.91
N PHE A 89 -4.76 20.12 10.19
CA PHE A 89 -3.44 19.49 10.11
C PHE A 89 -2.75 19.71 8.76
N HIS A 90 -3.52 19.67 7.67
CA HIS A 90 -3.03 19.91 6.32
C HIS A 90 -2.45 21.33 6.15
N ILE A 91 -3.10 22.36 6.72
CA ILE A 91 -2.62 23.75 6.70
C ILE A 91 -1.35 23.88 7.55
N PHE A 92 -1.36 23.29 8.74
CA PHE A 92 -0.20 23.27 9.63
C PHE A 92 1.04 22.66 8.95
N VAL A 93 0.88 21.54 8.25
CA VAL A 93 1.98 20.88 7.51
C VAL A 93 2.55 21.79 6.42
N LYS A 94 1.70 22.47 5.66
CA LYS A 94 2.13 23.43 4.62
C LYS A 94 2.97 24.55 5.22
N ASP A 95 2.48 25.20 6.26
CA ASP A 95 3.14 26.36 6.87
C ASP A 95 4.46 25.94 7.52
N LEU A 96 4.49 24.77 8.15
CA LEU A 96 5.70 24.16 8.70
C LEU A 96 6.76 23.95 7.59
N LEU A 97 6.38 23.33 6.47
CA LEU A 97 7.30 23.06 5.35
C LEU A 97 7.94 24.34 4.82
N LEU A 98 7.13 25.38 4.57
CA LEU A 98 7.62 26.65 4.04
C LEU A 98 8.45 27.45 5.06
N SER A 99 8.25 27.22 6.36
CA SER A 99 9.04 27.87 7.41
C SER A 99 10.45 27.30 7.58
N ILE A 100 10.66 26.02 7.22
CA ILE A 100 11.92 25.32 7.46
C ILE A 100 12.94 25.59 6.36
N SER A 101 12.53 25.50 5.09
CA SER A 101 13.45 25.65 3.97
C SER A 101 12.73 25.99 2.68
N THR A 102 13.48 26.51 1.72
CA THR A 102 13.09 26.65 0.31
C THR A 102 13.88 25.70 -0.61
N ASN A 103 14.80 24.90 -0.05
CA ASN A 103 15.60 23.96 -0.84
C ASN A 103 14.75 22.75 -1.28
N PRO A 104 14.71 22.42 -2.59
CA PRO A 104 13.91 21.32 -3.13
C PRO A 104 14.14 19.97 -2.46
N THR A 105 15.40 19.59 -2.25
CA THR A 105 15.75 18.30 -1.67
C THR A 105 15.33 18.21 -0.21
N VAL A 106 15.46 19.32 0.53
CA VAL A 106 15.07 19.37 1.95
C VAL A 106 13.55 19.30 2.10
N ILE A 107 12.81 20.05 1.28
CA ILE A 107 11.34 20.01 1.26
C ILE A 107 10.85 18.61 0.88
N LEU A 108 11.47 17.97 -0.12
CA LEU A 108 11.14 16.60 -0.52
C LEU A 108 11.31 15.62 0.65
N LEU A 109 12.47 15.63 1.30
CA LEU A 109 12.76 14.72 2.41
C LEU A 109 11.80 14.91 3.59
N ILE A 110 11.53 16.16 3.99
CA ILE A 110 10.59 16.44 5.09
C ILE A 110 9.19 15.98 4.70
N THR A 111 8.76 16.23 3.47
CA THR A 111 7.45 15.82 2.98
C THR A 111 7.30 14.30 2.99
N LEU A 112 8.29 13.56 2.50
CA LEU A 112 8.27 12.09 2.50
C LEU A 112 8.27 11.53 3.93
N LEU A 113 8.99 12.16 4.86
CA LEU A 113 9.00 11.78 6.26
C LEU A 113 7.63 12.01 6.92
N ILE A 114 6.98 13.15 6.62
CA ILE A 114 5.60 13.43 7.08
C ILE A 114 4.63 12.39 6.51
N ILE A 115 4.70 12.10 5.21
CA ILE A 115 3.85 11.07 4.57
C ILE A 115 4.05 9.71 5.22
N LEU A 116 5.30 9.30 5.44
CA LEU A 116 5.62 8.02 6.06
C LEU A 116 5.02 7.95 7.47
N LEU A 117 5.21 8.99 8.28
CA LEU A 117 4.70 9.05 9.65
C LEU A 117 3.17 9.05 9.67
N VAL A 118 2.52 9.88 8.86
CA VAL A 118 1.05 9.97 8.79
C VAL A 118 0.45 8.63 8.32
N THR A 119 1.06 7.98 7.33
CA THR A 119 0.55 6.71 6.80
C THR A 119 0.73 5.54 7.77
N THR A 120 1.57 5.66 8.81
CA THR A 120 1.60 4.65 9.88
C THR A 120 0.31 4.64 10.72
N PHE A 121 -0.47 5.72 10.71
CA PHE A 121 -1.75 5.86 11.41
C PHE A 121 -2.96 5.85 10.47
N MET A 122 -2.80 6.39 9.27
CA MET A 122 -3.88 6.62 8.32
C MET A 122 -3.79 5.65 7.13
N GLU A 123 -4.95 5.28 6.60
CA GLU A 123 -5.04 4.51 5.36
C GLU A 123 -4.59 5.34 4.15
N VAL A 124 -4.09 4.69 3.10
CA VAL A 124 -3.44 5.34 1.94
C VAL A 124 -4.39 6.30 1.22
N ASN A 125 -5.63 5.90 0.94
CA ASN A 125 -6.58 6.78 0.27
C ASN A 125 -6.88 8.02 1.11
N ALA A 126 -7.01 7.86 2.43
CA ALA A 126 -7.20 8.99 3.35
C ALA A 126 -5.99 9.95 3.34
N THR A 127 -4.77 9.42 3.45
CA THR A 127 -3.53 10.22 3.43
C THR A 127 -3.39 11.01 2.13
N ILE A 128 -3.55 10.34 0.98
CA ILE A 128 -3.39 10.96 -0.33
C ILE A 128 -4.47 12.04 -0.55
N THR A 129 -5.74 11.74 -0.26
CA THR A 129 -6.85 12.68 -0.43
C THR A 129 -6.68 13.92 0.46
N LEU A 130 -6.12 13.76 1.66
CA LEU A 130 -5.92 14.84 2.62
C LEU A 130 -4.69 15.70 2.31
N LEU A 131 -3.54 15.08 2.03
CA LEU A 131 -2.26 15.78 1.94
C LEU A 131 -1.87 16.18 0.52
N MET A 132 -2.25 15.43 -0.53
CA MET A 132 -1.85 15.77 -1.90
C MET A 132 -2.34 17.14 -2.37
N PRO A 133 -3.60 17.57 -2.13
CA PRO A 133 -4.06 18.89 -2.57
C PRO A 133 -3.22 20.05 -2.02
N VAL A 134 -2.54 19.84 -0.90
CA VAL A 134 -1.73 20.84 -0.20
C VAL A 134 -0.24 20.71 -0.53
N LEU A 135 0.27 19.48 -0.58
CA LEU A 135 1.69 19.21 -0.86
C LEU A 135 2.04 19.35 -2.34
N TYR A 136 1.11 18.99 -3.24
CA TYR A 136 1.35 19.02 -4.68
C TYR A 136 1.64 20.44 -5.21
N PRO A 137 0.91 21.50 -4.82
CA PRO A 137 1.28 22.86 -5.18
C PRO A 137 2.64 23.30 -4.60
N VAL A 138 3.00 22.82 -3.39
CA VAL A 138 4.27 23.18 -2.73
C VAL A 138 5.46 22.59 -3.48
N ILE A 139 5.39 21.31 -3.86
CA ILE A 139 6.47 20.66 -4.62
C ILE A 139 6.62 21.25 -6.03
N GLN A 140 5.52 21.66 -6.66
CA GLN A 140 5.57 22.36 -7.95
C GLN A 140 6.21 23.75 -7.83
N ALA A 141 5.86 24.52 -6.79
CA ALA A 141 6.44 25.84 -6.55
C ALA A 141 7.96 25.81 -6.35
N VAL A 142 8.47 24.69 -5.85
CA VAL A 142 9.89 24.47 -5.57
C VAL A 142 10.62 23.79 -6.74
N GLY A 143 9.90 23.44 -7.82
CA GLY A 143 10.48 22.89 -9.05
C GLY A 143 10.80 21.39 -8.99
N ILE A 144 10.17 20.63 -8.09
CA ILE A 144 10.30 19.17 -8.04
C ILE A 144 9.40 18.54 -9.10
N ASP A 145 9.93 17.56 -9.83
CA ASP A 145 9.15 16.80 -10.80
C ASP A 145 7.95 16.08 -10.12
N PRO A 146 6.71 16.31 -10.60
CA PRO A 146 5.52 15.70 -9.99
C PRO A 146 5.51 14.17 -10.02
N THR A 147 6.05 13.56 -11.07
CA THR A 147 6.11 12.10 -11.24
C THR A 147 7.04 11.50 -10.19
N LEU A 148 8.23 12.07 -10.03
CA LEU A 148 9.16 11.71 -8.97
C LEU A 148 8.49 11.76 -7.59
N PHE A 149 7.82 12.89 -7.31
CA PHE A 149 7.13 13.09 -6.03
C PHE A 149 6.03 12.04 -5.79
N CYS A 150 5.13 11.84 -6.74
CA CYS A 150 4.02 10.90 -6.59
C CYS A 150 4.50 9.46 -6.40
N VAL A 151 5.53 9.02 -7.14
CA VAL A 151 6.10 7.68 -6.99
C VAL A 151 6.70 7.50 -5.59
N LEU A 152 7.49 8.48 -5.12
CA LEU A 152 8.08 8.43 -3.78
C LEU A 152 7.01 8.44 -2.68
N VAL A 153 5.94 9.23 -2.84
CA VAL A 153 4.79 9.25 -1.92
C VAL A 153 4.14 7.88 -1.84
N VAL A 154 3.87 7.22 -2.98
CA VAL A 154 3.25 5.89 -2.99
C VAL A 154 4.15 4.84 -2.32
N ILE A 155 5.46 4.89 -2.55
CA ILE A 155 6.42 4.01 -1.87
C ILE A 155 6.41 4.27 -0.35
N CYS A 156 6.45 5.54 0.08
CA CYS A 156 6.36 5.90 1.50
C CYS A 156 5.04 5.44 2.14
N CYS A 157 3.93 5.55 1.42
CA CYS A 157 2.64 5.03 1.88
C CYS A 157 2.66 3.52 2.09
N GLY A 158 3.25 2.77 1.14
CA GLY A 158 3.43 1.32 1.27
C GLY A 158 4.25 0.93 2.50
N VAL A 159 5.37 1.64 2.74
CA VAL A 159 6.19 1.44 3.95
C VAL A 159 5.40 1.78 5.21
N GLY A 160 4.63 2.87 5.19
CA GLY A 160 3.80 3.28 6.32
C GLY A 160 2.79 2.20 6.74
N LEU A 161 2.14 1.53 5.78
CA LEU A 161 1.16 0.47 6.03
C LEU A 161 1.73 -0.81 6.68
N VAL A 162 3.04 -1.04 6.56
CA VAL A 162 3.73 -2.19 7.19
C VAL A 162 4.52 -1.80 8.43
N THR A 163 4.60 -0.50 8.75
CA THR A 163 5.33 0.01 9.91
C THR A 163 4.37 0.23 11.09
N PRO A 164 4.70 -0.25 12.31
CA PRO A 164 3.94 0.11 13.53
C PRO A 164 3.85 1.63 13.69
N PRO A 165 2.72 2.21 14.18
CA PRO A 165 1.93 1.71 15.31
C PRO A 165 0.58 1.08 14.96
N VAL A 166 -0.04 1.38 13.80
CA VAL A 166 -1.26 0.69 13.33
C VAL A 166 -0.90 -0.45 12.40
N GLY A 167 0.01 -0.22 11.44
CA GLY A 167 0.56 -1.24 10.55
C GLY A 167 -0.50 -2.12 9.90
N MET A 168 -1.51 -1.54 9.25
CA MET A 168 -2.71 -2.28 8.82
C MET A 168 -2.40 -3.50 7.96
N CYS A 169 -1.54 -3.38 6.96
CA CYS A 169 -1.17 -4.52 6.11
C CYS A 169 -0.40 -5.59 6.89
N LEU A 170 0.47 -5.16 7.81
CA LEU A 170 1.15 -6.07 8.71
C LEU A 170 0.17 -6.79 9.65
N TYR A 171 -0.83 -6.08 10.18
CA TYR A 171 -1.88 -6.67 11.01
C TYR A 171 -2.69 -7.72 10.24
N VAL A 172 -3.12 -7.41 9.01
CA VAL A 172 -3.83 -8.38 8.15
C VAL A 172 -2.98 -9.62 7.90
N ALA A 173 -1.70 -9.42 7.54
CA ALA A 173 -0.78 -10.53 7.30
C ALA A 173 -0.59 -11.40 8.55
N CYS A 174 -0.44 -10.80 9.73
CA CYS A 174 -0.31 -11.51 11.00
C CYS A 174 -1.58 -12.27 11.40
N ASP A 175 -2.79 -11.69 11.23
CA ASP A 175 -4.05 -12.37 11.55
C ASP A 175 -4.26 -13.59 10.64
N LEU A 176 -3.93 -13.47 9.34
CA LEU A 176 -4.00 -14.57 8.38
C LEU A 176 -2.95 -15.66 8.66
N ALA A 177 -1.71 -15.26 8.93
CA ALA A 177 -0.60 -16.18 9.21
C ALA A 177 -0.62 -16.73 10.65
N LYS A 178 -1.52 -16.24 11.51
CA LYS A 178 -1.59 -16.55 12.95
C LYS A 178 -0.24 -16.30 13.67
N LEU A 179 0.41 -15.19 13.31
CA LEU A 179 1.70 -14.78 13.87
C LEU A 179 1.53 -13.63 14.86
N ASP A 180 2.42 -13.56 15.83
CA ASP A 180 2.53 -12.40 16.71
C ASP A 180 3.09 -11.19 15.96
N MET A 181 2.42 -10.04 16.13
CA MET A 181 2.74 -8.79 15.43
C MET A 181 4.15 -8.28 15.80
N GLY A 182 4.54 -8.40 17.06
CA GLY A 182 5.86 -7.96 17.52
C GLY A 182 6.99 -8.76 16.85
N SER A 183 6.80 -10.06 16.71
CA SER A 183 7.74 -10.96 16.05
C SER A 183 7.83 -10.68 14.54
N ALA A 184 6.68 -10.50 13.87
CA ALA A 184 6.62 -10.15 12.46
C ALA A 184 7.25 -8.78 12.16
N THR A 185 7.02 -7.79 13.02
CA THR A 185 7.64 -6.45 12.89
C THR A 185 9.16 -6.52 12.93
N LYS A 186 9.72 -7.28 13.87
CA LYS A 186 11.18 -7.45 13.99
C LYS A 186 11.76 -8.11 12.74
N ALA A 187 11.07 -9.10 12.19
CA ALA A 187 11.46 -9.75 10.95
C ALA A 187 11.35 -8.83 9.72
N LEU A 188 10.44 -7.85 9.74
CA LEU A 188 10.25 -6.88 8.66
C LEU A 188 11.23 -5.70 8.71
N LEU A 189 11.82 -5.40 9.86
CA LEU A 189 12.76 -4.30 10.03
C LEU A 189 13.87 -4.24 8.96
N PRO A 190 14.56 -5.35 8.58
CA PRO A 190 15.55 -5.31 7.50
C PRO A 190 14.94 -4.91 6.14
N PHE A 191 13.71 -5.29 5.84
CA PHE A 191 13.02 -4.93 4.61
C PHE A 191 12.57 -3.46 4.61
N ILE A 192 12.14 -2.95 5.76
CA ILE A 192 11.82 -1.52 5.93
C ILE A 192 13.10 -0.69 5.70
N LEU A 193 14.22 -1.09 6.31
CA LEU A 193 15.51 -0.43 6.10
C LEU A 193 15.96 -0.49 4.64
N ALA A 194 15.84 -1.64 3.98
CA ALA A 194 16.13 -1.77 2.56
C ALA A 194 15.27 -0.82 1.71
N THR A 195 13.99 -0.67 2.05
CA THR A 195 13.07 0.23 1.32
C THR A 195 13.41 1.70 1.56
N ILE A 196 13.80 2.08 2.78
CA ILE A 196 14.30 3.44 3.07
C ILE A 196 15.57 3.73 2.26
N ILE A 197 16.49 2.76 2.16
CA ILE A 197 17.69 2.90 1.32
C ILE A 197 17.28 3.08 -0.15
N CYS A 198 16.32 2.30 -0.65
CA CYS A 198 15.79 2.48 -2.00
C CYS A 198 15.21 3.89 -2.21
N ILE A 199 14.44 4.43 -1.26
CA ILE A 199 13.92 5.80 -1.33
C ILE A 199 15.07 6.81 -1.46
N ILE A 200 16.14 6.67 -0.66
CA ILE A 200 17.30 7.56 -0.73
C ILE A 200 17.98 7.46 -2.10
N ILE A 201 18.16 6.24 -2.63
CA ILE A 201 18.73 6.02 -3.96
C ILE A 201 17.87 6.68 -5.04
N LEU A 202 16.55 6.56 -4.97
CA LEU A 202 15.63 7.17 -5.93
C LEU A 202 15.63 8.70 -5.88
N ILE A 203 15.90 9.29 -4.71
CA ILE A 203 16.08 10.74 -4.55
C ILE A 203 17.40 11.21 -5.17
N ILE A 204 18.48 10.46 -4.98
CA ILE A 204 19.82 10.80 -5.55
C ILE A 204 19.84 10.58 -7.07
N PHE A 205 19.17 9.54 -7.54
CA PHE A 205 19.12 9.14 -8.95
C PHE A 205 17.67 9.17 -9.48
N PRO A 206 17.08 10.37 -9.68
CA PRO A 206 15.69 10.50 -10.12
C PRO A 206 15.44 9.89 -11.50
N GLY A 207 16.49 9.72 -12.31
CA GLY A 207 16.42 9.03 -13.60
C GLY A 207 15.89 7.60 -13.51
N LEU A 208 16.02 6.92 -12.36
CA LEU A 208 15.44 5.58 -12.16
C LEU A 208 13.91 5.58 -12.18
N ILE A 209 13.28 6.72 -11.88
CA ILE A 209 11.82 6.90 -11.94
C ILE A 209 11.42 7.57 -13.25
N LEU A 210 12.13 8.64 -13.62
CA LEU A 210 11.77 9.46 -14.77
C LEU A 210 11.97 8.73 -16.11
N TRP A 211 13.00 7.88 -16.22
CA TRP A 211 13.25 7.16 -17.46
C TRP A 211 12.13 6.14 -17.78
N PRO A 212 11.74 5.21 -16.88
CA PRO A 212 10.61 4.33 -17.15
C PRO A 212 9.29 5.09 -17.36
N ALA A 213 9.06 6.17 -16.60
CA ALA A 213 7.85 6.96 -16.74
C ALA A 213 7.73 7.64 -18.12
N SER A 214 8.85 8.01 -18.74
CA SER A 214 8.86 8.60 -20.09
C SER A 214 8.52 7.63 -21.23
N LEU A 215 8.49 6.32 -20.95
CA LEU A 215 8.20 5.27 -21.93
C LEU A 215 6.70 4.88 -21.97
N ILE A 216 5.89 5.45 -21.08
CA ILE A 216 4.44 5.22 -20.94
C ILE A 216 3.71 6.47 -21.44
#